data_AF-A0A9X8VLH3-F1
#
_entry.id   AF-A0A9X8VLH3-F1
#
_cell.length_a   1.000
_cell.length_b   1.000
_cell.length_c   1.000
_cell.angle_alpha   90.00
_cell.angle_beta   90.00
_cell.angle_gamma   90.00
#
_symmetry.space_group_name_H-M   'P 1'
#
loop_
_entity.id
_entity.type
_entity.pdbx_description
1 polymer ?
#
loop_
_entity_poly.entity_id
_entity_poly.type
_entity_poly.pdbx_seq_one_letter_code
_entity_poly.pdbx_strand_id
1 'polypeptide(L)' 'VKTVETVCYEILREIVRVHHAYDSDRFLVYASAAVGEALKSEESHALAEVEIFVGKQVKVQIEPLYSQEQFDVVMM' A
#
# COMPACT_ATOMS: atom_id res chain seq x y z
N VAL A 1 0.52 -16.37 10.64
CA VAL A 1 0.22 -14.93 10.52
C VAL A 1 1.49 -14.25 10.04
N LYS A 2 1.44 -13.58 8.89
CA LYS A 2 2.58 -12.79 8.36
C LYS A 2 2.95 -11.68 9.35
N THR A 3 4.13 -11.08 9.23
CA THR A 3 4.46 -9.87 10.00
C THR A 3 3.86 -8.63 9.35
N VAL A 4 3.71 -7.54 10.09
CA VAL A 4 3.27 -6.23 9.54
C VAL A 4 4.18 -5.83 8.37
N GLU A 5 5.49 -5.91 8.57
CA GLU A 5 6.51 -5.66 7.55
C GLU A 5 6.29 -6.50 6.28
N THR A 6 6.02 -7.80 6.42
CA THR A 6 5.76 -8.68 5.26
C THR A 6 4.54 -8.20 4.47
N VAL A 7 3.48 -7.76 5.15
CA VAL A 7 2.26 -7.26 4.50
C VAL A 7 2.52 -5.91 3.83
N CYS A 8 3.30 -5.01 4.45
CA CYS A 8 3.73 -3.76 3.82
C CYS A 8 4.42 -4.03 2.48
N TYR A 9 5.40 -4.94 2.43
CA TYR A 9 6.08 -5.30 1.17
C TYR A 9 5.19 -6.03 0.16
N GLU A 10 4.13 -6.72 0.59
CA GLU A 10 3.11 -7.24 -0.33
C GLU A 10 2.30 -6.11 -0.96
N ILE A 11 1.88 -5.12 -0.17
CA ILE A 11 1.18 -3.93 -0.66
C ILE A 11 2.04 -3.17 -1.68
N LEU A 12 3.31 -2.91 -1.39
CA LEU A 12 4.22 -2.21 -2.29
C LEU A 12 4.39 -2.93 -3.64
N ARG A 13 4.56 -4.26 -3.61
CA ARG A 13 4.62 -5.08 -4.83
C ARG A 13 3.31 -5.06 -5.59
N GLU A 14 2.18 -5.05 -4.89
CA GLU A 14 0.87 -5.00 -5.51
C GLU A 14 0.61 -3.67 -6.22
N ILE A 15 1.04 -2.54 -5.65
CA ILE A 15 0.99 -1.23 -6.33
C ILE A 15 1.74 -1.27 -7.66
N VAL A 16 2.99 -1.77 -7.66
CA VAL A 16 3.81 -1.89 -8.87
C VAL A 16 3.14 -2.83 -9.89
N ARG A 17 2.58 -3.95 -9.43
CA ARG A 17 1.87 -4.91 -10.29
C ARG A 17 0.67 -4.27 -10.97
N VAL A 18 -0.14 -3.54 -10.21
CA VAL A 18 -1.36 -2.88 -10.71
C VAL A 18 -0.99 -1.73 -11.65
N HIS A 19 0.04 -0.95 -11.34
CA HIS A 19 0.56 0.12 -12.21
C HIS A 19 0.98 -0.40 -13.59
N HIS A 20 1.64 -1.56 -13.66
CA HIS A 20 2.00 -2.15 -14.95
C HIS A 20 0.81 -2.66 -15.76
N ALA A 21 -0.29 -3.02 -15.10
CA ALA A 21 -1.47 -3.58 -15.75
C ALA A 21 -2.46 -2.49 -16.24
N TYR A 22 -2.44 -1.30 -15.63
CA TYR A 22 -3.43 -0.26 -15.87
C TYR A 22 -2.85 1.15 -15.75
N ASP A 23 -3.29 2.05 -16.62
CA ASP A 23 -3.02 3.48 -16.48
C ASP A 23 -4.05 4.11 -15.53
N SER A 24 -3.58 4.64 -14.40
CA SER A 24 -4.42 5.27 -13.38
C SER A 24 -3.77 6.57 -12.89
N ASP A 25 -4.56 7.51 -12.40
CA ASP A 25 -4.04 8.82 -11.97
C ASP A 25 -3.50 8.78 -10.55
N ARG A 26 -4.04 7.88 -9.71
CA ARG A 26 -3.59 7.68 -8.33
C ARG A 26 -3.97 6.29 -7.80
N PHE A 27 -3.31 5.89 -6.72
CA PHE A 27 -3.62 4.67 -5.98
C PHE A 27 -4.19 4.97 -4.60
N LEU A 28 -5.11 4.13 -4.17
CA LEU A 28 -5.66 4.12 -2.81
C LEU A 28 -5.48 2.73 -2.20
N VAL A 29 -4.74 2.67 -1.10
CA VAL A 29 -4.49 1.46 -0.32
C VAL A 29 -5.41 1.45 0.89
N TYR A 30 -6.19 0.39 1.04
CA TYR A 30 -6.89 0.08 2.29
C TYR A 30 -6.11 -1.00 3.03
N ALA A 31 -5.84 -0.77 4.32
CA ALA A 31 -5.12 -1.74 5.14
C ALA A 31 -5.62 -1.71 6.59
N SER A 32 -5.37 -2.79 7.33
CA SER A 32 -5.58 -2.81 8.78
C SER A 32 -4.81 -1.69 9.50
N ALA A 33 -5.24 -1.32 10.71
CA ALA A 33 -4.62 -0.23 11.48
C ALA A 33 -3.11 -0.40 11.64
N ALA A 34 -2.63 -1.57 12.08
CA ALA A 34 -1.21 -1.83 12.29
C ALA A 34 -0.37 -1.68 11.02
N VAL A 35 -0.89 -2.15 9.88
CA VAL A 35 -0.20 -2.07 8.58
C VAL A 35 -0.27 -0.66 8.00
N GLY A 36 -1.42 0.00 8.09
CA GLY A 36 -1.62 1.36 7.62
C GLY A 36 -0.81 2.40 8.41
N GLU A 37 -0.65 2.19 9.71
CA GLU A 37 0.28 2.98 10.54
C GLU A 37 1.72 2.72 10.12
N ALA A 38 2.14 1.46 10.01
CA ALA A 38 3.50 1.12 9.59
C ALA A 38 3.88 1.71 8.22
N LEU A 39 2.97 1.68 7.24
CA LEU A 39 3.16 2.33 5.94
C LEU A 39 3.34 3.85 6.04
N LYS A 40 2.75 4.49 7.05
CA LYS A 40 2.84 5.94 7.28
C LYS A 40 4.03 6.34 8.16
N SER A 41 4.60 5.41 8.92
CA SER A 41 5.76 5.61 9.77
C SER A 41 6.97 4.79 9.31
N GLU A 42 7.15 3.57 9.80
CA GLU A 42 8.36 2.76 9.64
C GLU A 42 8.70 2.51 8.16
N GLU A 43 7.70 2.19 7.34
CA GLU A 43 7.84 1.88 5.92
C GLU A 43 7.57 3.08 5.00
N SER A 44 7.48 4.30 5.57
CA SER A 44 7.17 5.51 4.80
C SER A 44 8.19 5.81 3.70
N HIS A 45 9.47 5.48 3.94
CA HIS A 45 10.52 5.65 2.94
C HIS A 45 10.32 4.72 1.74
N ALA A 46 10.04 3.44 1.99
CA ALA A 46 9.76 2.47 0.93
C ALA A 46 8.49 2.81 0.15
N LEU A 47 7.45 3.32 0.83
CA LEU A 47 6.25 3.83 0.16
C LEU A 47 6.55 5.02 -0.76
N ALA A 48 7.39 5.96 -0.32
CA ALA A 48 7.78 7.12 -1.12
C ALA A 48 8.61 6.71 -2.35
N GLU A 49 9.50 5.72 -2.24
CA GLU A 49 10.22 5.17 -3.40
C GLU A 49 9.26 4.58 -4.44
N VAL A 50 8.21 3.86 -3.98
CA VAL A 50 7.17 3.34 -4.88
C VAL A 50 6.39 4.49 -5.54
N GLU A 51 5.99 5.53 -4.81
CA GLU A 51 5.33 6.70 -5.39
C GLU A 51 6.18 7.36 -6.49
N ILE A 52 7.48 7.50 -6.27
CA ILE A 52 8.43 8.04 -7.26
C ILE A 52 8.52 7.12 -8.48
N PHE A 53 8.64 5.80 -8.26
CA PHE A 53 8.77 4.81 -9.33
C PHE A 53 7.54 4.79 -10.24
N VAL A 54 6.33 4.75 -9.66
CA VAL A 54 5.08 4.74 -10.44
C VAL A 54 4.72 6.12 -10.97
N GLY A 55 5.29 7.19 -10.42
CA GLY A 55 5.01 8.58 -10.81
C GLY A 55 3.58 9.02 -10.48
N LYS A 56 2.93 8.38 -9.51
CA LYS A 56 1.54 8.61 -9.09
C LYS A 56 1.46 8.68 -7.57
N GLN A 57 0.52 9.46 -7.05
CA GLN A 57 0.27 9.52 -5.60
C GLN A 57 -0.34 8.21 -5.10
N VAL A 58 0.12 7.74 -3.94
CA VAL A 58 -0.42 6.59 -3.20
C VAL A 58 -0.97 7.07 -1.86
N LYS A 59 -2.28 6.93 -1.65
CA LYS A 59 -2.90 7.24 -0.35
C LYS A 59 -3.13 5.97 0.45
N VAL A 60 -2.90 6.05 1.76
CA VAL A 60 -3.16 4.94 2.69
C VAL A 60 -4.34 5.28 3.60
N GLN A 61 -5.41 4.49 3.51
CA GLN A 61 -6.58 4.53 4.38
C GLN A 61 -6.58 3.32 5.33
N ILE A 62 -6.86 3.60 6.60
CA ILE A 62 -7.00 2.55 7.60
C ILE A 62 -8.44 2.04 7.53
N GLU A 63 -8.59 0.74 7.39
CA GLU A 63 -9.86 0.02 7.46
C GLU A 63 -9.90 -0.77 8.78
N PRO A 64 -10.65 -0.32 9.81
CA PRO A 64 -10.64 -0.93 11.14
C PRO A 64 -11.10 -2.38 11.18
N LEU A 65 -11.90 -2.82 10.20
CA LEU A 65 -12.42 -4.19 10.15
C LEU A 65 -11.47 -5.17 9.47
N TYR A 66 -10.35 -4.71 8.92
CA TYR A 66 -9.38 -5.58 8.25
C TYR A 66 -8.47 -6.26 9.26
N SER A 67 -8.32 -7.57 9.11
CA SER A 67 -7.24 -8.32 9.72
C SER A 67 -5.90 -7.94 9.09
N GLN A 68 -4.79 -8.28 9.75
CA GLN A 68 -3.46 -7.83 9.34
C GLN A 68 -3.10 -8.20 7.88
N GLU A 69 -3.53 -9.36 7.38
CA GLU A 69 -3.20 -9.84 6.03
C GLU A 69 -4.20 -9.36 4.96
N GLN A 70 -5.24 -8.60 5.34
CA GLN A 70 -6.21 -8.02 4.41
C GLN A 70 -5.77 -6.62 4.01
N PHE A 71 -5.73 -6.39 2.70
CA PHE A 71 -5.50 -5.09 2.10
C PHE A 71 -6.11 -5.06 0.69
N ASP A 72 -6.40 -3.85 0.20
CA ASP A 72 -6.81 -3.61 -1.18
C ASP A 72 -5.97 -2.49 -1.80
N VAL A 73 -5.60 -2.65 -3.06
CA VAL A 73 -4.98 -1.61 -3.89
C VAL A 73 -5.96 -1.20 -4.97
N VAL A 74 -6.53 -0.01 -4.83
CA VAL A 74 -7.55 0.53 -5.72
C VAL A 74 -6.95 1.59 -6.64
N MET A 75 -7.22 1.46 -7.94
CA MET A 75 -6.90 2.47 -8.94
C MET A 75 -8.01 3.51 -9.02
N MET A 76 -7.65 4.77 -9.17
CA MET A 76 -8.57 5.90 -9.22
C MET A 76 -8.26 6.85 -10.37
#